data_AF-A0A1Q8XC21-F1
#
_entry.id   AF-A0A1Q8XC21-F1
#
_cell.length_a   1.000
_cell.length_b   1.000
_cell.length_c   1.000
_cell.angle_alpha   90.00
_cell.angle_beta   90.00
_cell.angle_gamma   90.00
#
_symmetry.space_group_name_H-M   'P 1'
#
loop_
_entity.id
_entity.type
_entity.pdbx_description
1 polymer ?
#
loop_
_entity_poly.entity_id
_entity_poly.type
_entity_poly.pdbx_seq_one_letter_code
_entity_poly.pdbx_strand_id
1 'polypeptide(L)'
;MEWSLHMRRRALGDPVSEGRRVWEWIQRVRPLHPSLDLWRPTADSPQEAEQAPPITQDYLLHLIHGVQAISDDPDFGLAPAFSGRIGQGNKLELSFNTPTPGSAGVSLMIGEALGAALDTSEAFADTLMYTTATIFTPNTIGALTRKDHPLNPTPEPYNYIPGWKMFFASDSPHYQRATQLATNIAPVGNGAIFTFGTPDTYPTILEQW
;
A
#
# COMPACT_ATOMS: atom_id res chain seq x y z
N MET A 1 7.42 -12.34 -5.17
CA MET A 1 6.68 -11.10 -4.83
C MET A 1 6.21 -10.49 -6.13
N GLU A 2 4.90 -10.49 -6.35
CA GLU A 2 4.29 -10.29 -7.68
C GLU A 2 3.51 -8.98 -7.77
N TRP A 3 3.02 -8.47 -6.65
CA TRP A 3 2.24 -7.24 -6.57
C TRP A 3 2.77 -6.32 -5.47
N SER A 4 2.44 -5.04 -5.56
CA SER A 4 2.60 -4.06 -4.50
C SER A 4 1.39 -3.14 -4.44
N LEU A 5 0.95 -2.85 -3.22
CA LEU A 5 -0.03 -1.80 -2.94
C LEU A 5 0.71 -0.68 -2.23
N HIS A 6 0.58 0.56 -2.69
CA HIS A 6 1.18 1.72 -2.05
C HIS A 6 0.22 2.91 -2.07
N MET A 7 0.20 3.68 -0.97
CA MET A 7 -0.58 4.90 -0.84
C MET A 7 0.28 6.00 -0.20
N ARG A 8 0.44 7.14 -0.89
CA ARG A 8 1.08 8.33 -0.36
C ARG A 8 0.03 9.30 0.19
N ARG A 9 0.26 9.75 1.42
CA ARG A 9 -0.63 10.62 2.19
C ARG A 9 0.14 11.70 2.95
N ARG A 10 -0.57 12.63 3.58
CA ARG A 10 -0.03 13.49 4.64
C ARG A 10 -0.07 12.73 5.95
N ALA A 11 1.00 12.84 6.72
CA ALA A 11 1.03 12.33 8.07
C ALA A 11 -0.01 13.08 8.92
N LEU A 12 -0.64 12.38 9.87
CA LEU A 12 -1.53 12.99 10.88
C LEU A 12 -0.79 13.91 11.87
N GLY A 13 0.54 13.95 11.80
CA GLY A 13 1.38 14.80 12.64
C GLY A 13 1.89 14.11 13.90
N ASP A 14 1.28 12.99 14.31
CA ASP A 14 1.77 12.17 15.42
C ASP A 14 1.80 10.66 15.07
N PRO A 15 2.88 9.94 15.45
CA PRO A 15 3.03 8.50 15.17
C PRO A 15 2.01 7.60 15.86
N VAL A 16 1.43 8.00 16.99
CA VAL A 16 0.42 7.18 17.70
C VAL A 16 -0.83 7.07 16.83
N SER A 17 -1.33 8.20 16.34
CA SER A 17 -2.50 8.25 15.45
C SER A 17 -2.23 7.50 14.15
N GLU A 18 -1.03 7.64 13.58
CA GLU A 18 -0.62 6.88 12.40
C GLU A 18 -0.60 5.37 12.67
N GLY A 19 -0.01 4.93 13.77
CA GLY A 19 0.04 3.52 14.13
C GLY A 19 -1.35 2.94 14.45
N ARG A 20 -2.26 3.72 15.07
CA ARG A 20 -3.66 3.33 15.27
C ARG A 20 -4.40 3.15 13.95
N ARG A 21 -4.15 4.04 12.99
CA ARG A 21 -4.71 3.97 11.64
C ARG A 21 -4.21 2.74 10.87
N VAL A 22 -2.92 2.43 10.99
CA VAL A 22 -2.33 1.20 10.44
C VAL A 22 -2.94 -0.04 11.10
N TRP A 23 -3.12 -0.02 12.42
CA TRP A 23 -3.79 -1.12 13.12
C TRP A 23 -5.22 -1.33 12.66
N GLU A 24 -6.01 -0.25 12.51
CA GLU A 24 -7.36 -0.34 11.95
C GLU A 24 -7.33 -0.97 10.56
N TRP A 25 -6.43 -0.52 9.69
CA TRP A 25 -6.27 -1.10 8.35
C TRP A 25 -5.98 -2.59 8.40
N ILE A 26 -5.04 -3.04 9.25
CA ILE A 26 -4.77 -4.46 9.47
C ILE A 26 -6.06 -5.20 9.83
N GLN A 27 -6.85 -4.70 10.80
CA GLN A 27 -8.08 -5.39 11.20
C GLN A 27 -9.12 -5.49 10.07
N ARG A 28 -9.19 -4.49 9.17
CA ARG A 28 -10.12 -4.49 8.04
C ARG A 28 -9.68 -5.40 6.90
N VAL A 29 -8.38 -5.59 6.68
CA VAL A 29 -7.88 -6.45 5.60
C VAL A 29 -7.78 -7.92 5.99
N ARG A 30 -7.68 -8.23 7.29
CA ARG A 30 -7.65 -9.62 7.80
C ARG A 30 -8.72 -10.55 7.24
N PRO A 31 -10.02 -10.18 7.21
CA PRO A 31 -11.05 -11.07 6.70
C PRO A 31 -11.08 -11.20 5.17
N LEU A 32 -10.29 -10.42 4.43
CA LEU A 32 -10.39 -10.37 2.96
C LEU A 32 -9.75 -11.57 2.27
N HIS A 33 -8.71 -12.17 2.88
CA HIS A 33 -8.03 -13.34 2.32
C HIS A 33 -7.28 -14.12 3.40
N PRO A 34 -7.19 -15.47 3.32
CA PRO A 34 -6.45 -16.28 4.30
C PRO A 34 -5.00 -15.84 4.49
N SER A 35 -4.31 -15.35 3.46
CA SER A 35 -2.92 -14.86 3.64
C SER A 35 -2.80 -13.55 4.42
N LEU A 36 -3.92 -12.89 4.75
CA LEU A 36 -3.99 -11.65 5.51
C LEU A 36 -4.50 -11.89 6.94
N ASP A 37 -4.89 -13.11 7.29
CA ASP A 37 -5.60 -13.43 8.54
C ASP A 37 -4.74 -13.22 9.80
N LEU A 38 -3.45 -13.50 9.69
CA LEU A 38 -2.49 -13.58 10.77
C LEU A 38 -1.28 -12.73 10.45
N TRP A 39 -1.10 -11.72 11.28
CA TRP A 39 0.01 -10.79 11.21
C TRP A 39 0.98 -11.06 12.34
N ARG A 40 2.27 -11.06 12.03
CA ARG A 40 3.37 -11.20 12.99
C ARG A 40 4.37 -10.06 12.80
N PRO A 41 5.12 -9.69 13.85
CA PRO A 41 6.19 -8.73 13.68
C PRO A 41 7.33 -9.31 12.84
N THR A 42 8.04 -8.43 12.12
CA THR A 42 9.32 -8.82 11.51
C THR A 42 10.38 -9.00 12.59
N ALA A 43 11.43 -9.77 12.29
CA ALA A 43 12.57 -9.97 13.16
C ALA A 43 13.87 -10.08 12.34
N ASP A 44 15.01 -10.13 13.03
CA ASP A 44 16.34 -10.22 12.41
C ASP A 44 16.58 -11.57 11.72
N SER A 45 15.80 -12.60 12.10
CA SER A 45 15.82 -13.90 11.44
C SER A 45 14.42 -14.41 11.05
N PRO A 46 14.32 -15.22 9.98
CA PRO A 46 13.10 -15.94 9.62
C PRO A 46 12.50 -16.77 10.76
N GLN A 47 13.36 -17.44 11.54
CA GLN A 47 12.94 -18.34 12.63
C GLN A 47 12.30 -17.56 13.77
N GLU A 48 12.89 -16.44 14.18
CA GLU A 48 12.31 -15.56 15.22
C GLU A 48 10.98 -14.97 14.75
N ALA A 49 10.91 -14.52 13.50
CA ALA A 49 9.69 -13.96 12.91
C ALA A 49 8.54 -14.99 12.85
N GLU A 50 8.85 -16.25 12.56
CA GLU A 50 7.86 -17.33 12.52
C GLU A 50 7.34 -17.74 13.91
N GLN A 51 8.23 -17.73 14.90
CA GLN A 51 7.90 -18.06 16.30
C GLN A 51 7.24 -16.91 17.06
N ALA A 52 7.32 -15.69 16.55
CA ALA A 52 6.74 -14.52 17.18
C ALA A 52 5.21 -14.68 17.35
N PRO A 53 4.65 -14.20 18.48
CA PRO A 53 3.21 -14.16 18.66
C PRO A 53 2.54 -13.24 17.61
N PRO A 54 1.23 -13.39 17.37
CA PRO A 54 0.49 -12.45 16.54
C PRO A 54 0.71 -11.01 17.01
N ILE A 55 0.96 -10.09 16.07
CA ILE A 55 1.21 -8.69 16.41
C ILE A 55 -0.03 -8.07 17.06
N THR A 56 0.18 -7.30 18.12
CA THR A 56 -0.85 -6.53 18.81
C THR A 56 -0.73 -5.04 18.45
N GLN A 57 -1.78 -4.28 18.73
CA GLN A 57 -1.75 -2.82 18.56
C GLN A 57 -0.61 -2.20 19.37
N ASP A 58 -0.47 -2.57 20.64
CA ASP A 58 0.55 -2.00 21.53
C ASP A 58 1.97 -2.32 21.03
N TYR A 59 2.19 -3.53 20.51
CA TYR A 59 3.50 -3.89 19.97
C TYR A 59 3.81 -3.14 18.67
N LEU A 60 2.82 -2.98 17.78
CA LEU A 60 2.96 -2.15 16.58
C LEU A 60 3.32 -0.70 16.93
N LEU A 61 2.62 -0.10 17.89
CA LEU A 61 2.90 1.26 18.35
C LEU A 61 4.29 1.37 18.97
N HIS A 62 4.69 0.37 19.77
CA HIS A 62 6.03 0.31 20.35
C HIS A 62 7.12 0.29 19.27
N LEU A 63 6.97 -0.51 18.21
CA LEU A 63 7.93 -0.56 17.10
C LEU A 63 8.05 0.79 16.37
N ILE A 64 6.92 1.46 16.10
CA ILE A 64 6.89 2.77 15.46
C ILE A 64 7.64 3.81 16.31
N HIS A 65 7.34 3.86 17.62
CA HIS A 65 8.02 4.77 18.53
C HIS A 65 9.50 4.46 18.71
N GLY A 66 9.87 3.19 18.78
CA GLY A 66 11.26 2.76 18.90
C GLY A 66 12.11 3.25 17.73
N VAL A 67 11.66 3.02 16.49
CA VAL A 67 12.38 3.48 15.29
C VAL A 67 12.43 5.00 15.21
N GLN A 68 11.33 5.68 15.52
CA GLN A 68 11.31 7.14 15.54
C GLN A 68 12.32 7.72 16.54
N ALA A 69 12.41 7.16 17.75
CA ALA A 69 13.25 7.70 18.82
C ALA A 69 14.76 7.59 18.54
N ILE A 70 15.17 6.65 17.68
CA ILE A 70 16.57 6.44 17.29
C ILE A 70 16.91 7.03 15.92
N SER A 71 15.92 7.60 15.23
CA SER A 71 16.15 8.22 13.93
C SER A 71 16.85 9.56 14.11
N ASP A 72 17.96 9.75 13.40
CA ASP A 72 18.74 11.00 13.44
C ASP A 72 18.04 12.16 12.70
N ASP A 73 17.07 11.83 11.84
CA ASP A 73 16.31 12.76 11.01
C ASP A 73 14.80 12.64 11.30
N PRO A 74 13.99 13.67 10.98
CA PRO A 74 12.55 13.56 11.14
C PRO A 74 11.92 12.50 10.23
N ASP A 75 12.59 12.04 9.17
CA ASP A 75 12.12 10.99 8.28
C ASP A 75 12.63 9.59 8.68
N PHE A 76 11.71 8.63 8.65
CA PHE A 76 12.02 7.26 8.99
C PHE A 76 11.09 6.29 8.28
N GLY A 77 11.59 5.07 8.08
CA GLY A 77 10.86 3.95 7.53
C GLY A 77 10.89 2.77 8.49
N LEU A 78 9.85 1.93 8.45
CA LEU A 78 9.74 0.74 9.27
C LEU A 78 8.96 -0.31 8.51
N ALA A 79 9.40 -1.57 8.60
CA ALA A 79 8.62 -2.72 8.19
C ALA A 79 8.12 -3.44 9.46
N PRO A 80 6.98 -3.07 10.05
CA PRO A 80 6.67 -3.52 11.40
C PRO A 80 6.13 -4.95 11.44
N ALA A 81 5.56 -5.44 10.34
CA ALA A 81 4.80 -6.67 10.33
C ALA A 81 4.76 -7.34 8.96
N PHE A 82 4.47 -8.63 8.96
CA PHE A 82 4.17 -9.43 7.79
C PHE A 82 2.95 -10.31 8.05
N SER A 83 2.30 -10.79 6.98
CA SER A 83 1.21 -11.78 7.03
C SER A 83 1.46 -12.94 6.07
N GLY A 84 0.88 -14.09 6.37
CA GLY A 84 1.13 -15.33 5.61
C GLY A 84 2.45 -16.02 6.00
N ARG A 85 2.99 -16.84 5.08
CA ARG A 85 4.18 -17.67 5.35
C ARG A 85 5.47 -16.90 5.09
N ILE A 86 6.51 -17.16 5.87
CA ILE A 86 7.85 -16.62 5.60
C ILE A 86 8.30 -16.97 4.17
N GLY A 87 8.89 -16.00 3.46
CA GLY A 87 9.36 -16.14 2.08
C GLY A 87 8.28 -16.08 0.99
N GLN A 88 7.01 -16.25 1.35
CA GLN A 88 5.87 -16.25 0.41
C GLN A 88 4.75 -15.28 0.80
N GLY A 89 4.87 -14.64 1.98
CA GLY A 89 3.86 -13.80 2.59
C GLY A 89 3.92 -12.35 2.15
N ASN A 90 3.09 -11.55 2.78
CA ASN A 90 2.96 -10.12 2.53
C ASN A 90 3.74 -9.35 3.60
N LYS A 91 4.42 -8.28 3.21
CA LYS A 91 5.20 -7.45 4.14
C LYS A 91 4.66 -6.03 4.15
N LEU A 92 4.33 -5.52 5.33
CA LEU A 92 3.89 -4.15 5.52
C LEU A 92 5.12 -3.26 5.71
N GLU A 93 5.14 -2.13 5.01
CA GLU A 93 6.14 -1.09 5.16
C GLU A 93 5.44 0.26 5.35
N LEU A 94 6.00 1.06 6.24
CA LEU A 94 5.54 2.39 6.59
C LEU A 94 6.68 3.36 6.34
N SER A 95 6.33 4.57 5.93
CA SER A 95 7.29 5.64 5.76
C SER A 95 6.72 6.96 6.27
N PHE A 96 7.56 7.78 6.88
CA PHE A 96 7.18 9.06 7.48
C PHE A 96 8.19 10.13 7.07
N ASN A 97 7.68 11.33 6.79
CA ASN A 97 8.41 12.51 6.31
C ASN A 97 9.25 12.31 5.04
N THR A 98 9.03 11.21 4.29
CA THR A 98 9.67 10.93 3.02
C THR A 98 8.64 10.89 1.87
N PRO A 99 8.94 11.51 0.70
CA PRO A 99 10.20 12.17 0.33
C PRO A 99 10.31 13.61 0.84
N THR A 100 9.25 14.16 1.44
CA THR A 100 9.24 15.52 1.98
C THR A 100 8.58 15.56 3.35
N PRO A 101 8.94 16.53 4.20
CA PRO A 101 8.32 16.71 5.51
C PRO A 101 6.79 16.74 5.46
N GLY A 102 6.16 16.05 6.40
CA GLY A 102 4.72 15.86 6.47
C GLY A 102 4.15 14.80 5.52
N SER A 103 4.98 14.12 4.73
CA SER A 103 4.55 12.95 3.94
C SER A 103 4.45 11.70 4.81
N ALA A 104 3.55 10.78 4.47
CA ALA A 104 3.52 9.43 5.01
C ALA A 104 3.14 8.43 3.91
N GLY A 105 3.63 7.21 4.05
CA GLY A 105 3.39 6.11 3.13
C GLY A 105 2.94 4.86 3.87
N VAL A 106 2.13 4.05 3.20
CA VAL A 106 1.85 2.67 3.57
C VAL A 106 1.99 1.82 2.33
N SER A 107 2.82 0.79 2.43
CA SER A 107 3.05 -0.18 1.37
C SER A 107 2.75 -1.57 1.88
N LEU A 108 2.04 -2.36 1.08
CA LEU A 108 1.95 -3.80 1.24
C LEU A 108 2.70 -4.44 0.08
N MET A 109 3.82 -5.06 0.41
CA MET A 109 4.49 -5.99 -0.48
C MET A 109 3.69 -7.28 -0.53
N ILE A 110 3.25 -7.71 -1.72
CA ILE A 110 2.28 -8.80 -1.85
C ILE A 110 2.97 -10.10 -2.31
N GLY A 111 2.77 -11.13 -1.50
CA GLY A 111 3.26 -12.49 -1.73
C GLY A 111 2.44 -13.26 -2.74
N GLU A 112 2.91 -14.46 -3.09
CA GLU A 112 2.37 -15.30 -4.17
C GLU A 112 0.87 -15.62 -3.99
N ALA A 113 0.46 -16.12 -2.82
CA ALA A 113 -0.92 -16.53 -2.59
C ALA A 113 -1.93 -15.38 -2.72
N LEU A 114 -1.55 -14.19 -2.27
CA LEU A 114 -2.40 -13.00 -2.38
C LEU A 114 -2.31 -12.38 -3.78
N GLY A 115 -1.15 -12.46 -4.43
CA GLY A 115 -0.94 -12.06 -5.83
C GLY A 115 -1.81 -12.87 -6.79
N ALA A 116 -1.87 -14.19 -6.63
CA ALA A 116 -2.75 -15.05 -7.42
C ALA A 116 -4.24 -14.71 -7.24
N ALA A 117 -4.64 -14.27 -6.03
CA ALA A 117 -6.00 -13.78 -5.80
C ALA A 117 -6.27 -12.47 -6.55
N LEU A 118 -5.28 -11.58 -6.67
CA LEU A 118 -5.38 -10.34 -7.46
C LEU A 118 -5.44 -10.61 -8.96
N ASP A 119 -4.65 -11.56 -9.46
CA ASP A 119 -4.63 -11.94 -10.87
C ASP A 119 -5.99 -12.48 -11.34
N THR A 120 -6.77 -13.08 -10.43
CA THR A 120 -8.02 -13.77 -10.77
C THR A 120 -9.28 -13.03 -10.32
N SER A 121 -9.18 -11.98 -9.50
CA SER A 121 -10.34 -11.32 -8.91
C SER A 121 -10.20 -9.80 -8.85
N GLU A 122 -10.84 -9.13 -9.80
CA GLU A 122 -11.00 -7.67 -9.76
C GLU A 122 -11.79 -7.20 -8.53
N ALA A 123 -12.84 -7.92 -8.13
CA ALA A 123 -13.63 -7.57 -6.94
C ALA A 123 -12.79 -7.60 -5.66
N PHE A 124 -11.83 -8.54 -5.56
CA PHE A 124 -10.87 -8.56 -4.45
C PHE A 124 -9.94 -7.34 -4.49
N ALA A 125 -9.37 -7.05 -5.67
CA ALA A 125 -8.52 -5.87 -5.87
C ALA A 125 -9.25 -4.55 -5.56
N ASP A 126 -10.52 -4.42 -5.96
CA ASP A 126 -11.40 -3.30 -5.63
C ASP A 126 -11.60 -3.16 -4.13
N THR A 127 -11.94 -4.26 -3.46
CA THR A 127 -12.18 -4.24 -2.01
C THR A 127 -10.92 -3.85 -1.25
N LEU A 128 -9.76 -4.38 -1.64
CA LEU A 128 -8.47 -4.05 -1.03
C LEU A 128 -8.09 -2.58 -1.26
N MET A 129 -8.19 -2.08 -2.50
CA MET A 129 -7.91 -0.69 -2.83
C MET A 129 -8.86 0.27 -2.11
N TYR A 130 -10.17 0.00 -2.16
CA TYR A 130 -11.19 0.83 -1.54
C TYR A 130 -11.04 0.90 -0.03
N THR A 131 -10.80 -0.25 0.63
CA THR A 131 -10.55 -0.31 2.07
C THR A 131 -9.33 0.51 2.45
N THR A 132 -8.25 0.37 1.68
CA THR A 132 -7.00 1.09 1.93
C THR A 132 -7.15 2.59 1.72
N ALA A 133 -7.75 3.02 0.61
CA ALA A 133 -8.00 4.43 0.32
C ALA A 133 -8.97 5.07 1.33
N THR A 134 -10.00 4.35 1.76
CA THR A 134 -10.95 4.83 2.77
C THR A 134 -10.27 5.05 4.11
N ILE A 135 -9.45 4.10 4.56
CA ILE A 135 -8.79 4.20 5.86
C ILE A 135 -7.71 5.26 5.82
N PHE A 136 -6.89 5.31 4.77
CA PHE A 136 -5.71 6.17 4.70
C PHE A 136 -5.93 7.55 4.06
N THR A 137 -7.09 7.79 3.47
CA THR A 137 -7.47 9.07 2.82
C THR A 137 -6.29 9.72 2.08
N PRO A 138 -5.68 9.02 1.10
CA PRO A 138 -4.54 9.55 0.37
C PRO A 138 -4.89 10.91 -0.25
N ASN A 139 -3.97 11.85 -0.16
CA ASN A 139 -4.14 13.20 -0.73
C ASN A 139 -3.21 13.44 -1.92
N THR A 140 -2.47 12.42 -2.36
CA THR A 140 -1.52 12.55 -3.47
C THR A 140 -1.82 11.50 -4.52
N ILE A 141 -1.48 10.24 -4.23
CA ILE A 141 -1.60 9.14 -5.18
C ILE A 141 -1.53 7.81 -4.45
N GLY A 142 -2.11 6.77 -5.04
CA GLY A 142 -1.87 5.39 -4.65
C GLY A 142 -1.99 4.46 -5.83
N ALA A 143 -1.36 3.29 -5.75
CA ALA A 143 -1.41 2.30 -6.82
C ALA A 143 -1.38 0.88 -6.27
N LEU A 144 -2.08 0.00 -7.00
CA LEU A 144 -1.91 -1.44 -6.96
C LEU A 144 -1.18 -1.85 -8.24
N THR A 145 0.08 -2.24 -8.10
CA THR A 145 1.03 -2.44 -9.19
C THR A 145 1.48 -3.89 -9.25
N ARG A 146 1.64 -4.42 -10.47
CA ARG A 146 2.27 -5.72 -10.71
C ARG A 146 3.78 -5.52 -10.97
N LYS A 147 4.62 -6.32 -10.31
CA LYS A 147 6.08 -6.12 -10.28
C LYS A 147 6.78 -6.45 -11.60
N ASP A 148 6.22 -7.36 -12.39
CA ASP A 148 6.74 -7.77 -13.69
C ASP A 148 6.53 -6.71 -14.78
N HIS A 149 5.88 -5.59 -14.47
CA HIS A 149 5.76 -4.47 -15.38
C HIS A 149 7.10 -3.71 -15.50
N PRO A 150 7.67 -3.60 -16.72
CA PRO A 150 8.87 -2.81 -16.94
C PRO A 150 8.59 -1.33 -16.66
N LEU A 151 9.44 -0.70 -15.85
CA LEU A 151 9.38 0.75 -15.65
C LEU A 151 9.75 1.46 -16.96
N ASN A 152 9.03 2.53 -17.29
CA ASN A 152 9.41 3.38 -18.40
C ASN A 152 10.83 3.98 -18.16
N PRO A 153 11.69 4.06 -19.20
CA PRO A 153 13.02 4.67 -19.07
C PRO A 153 12.97 6.14 -18.64
N THR A 154 11.89 6.83 -18.99
CA THR A 154 11.55 8.16 -18.50
C THR A 154 10.59 8.03 -17.32
N PRO A 155 10.76 8.80 -16.23
CA PRO A 155 9.81 8.80 -15.13
C PRO A 155 8.39 9.05 -15.63
N GLU A 156 7.42 8.30 -15.10
CA GLU A 156 6.01 8.53 -15.39
C GLU A 156 5.64 10.00 -15.15
N PRO A 157 4.66 10.55 -15.88
CA PRO A 157 4.26 11.96 -15.75
C PRO A 157 3.77 12.34 -14.35
N TYR A 158 3.38 11.36 -13.53
CA TYR A 158 2.97 11.47 -12.13
C TYR A 158 4.07 11.07 -11.12
N ASN A 159 5.29 10.79 -11.60
CA ASN A 159 6.48 10.39 -10.84
C ASN A 159 6.19 9.32 -9.77
N TYR A 160 5.45 8.31 -10.18
CA TYR A 160 4.99 7.21 -9.35
C TYR A 160 4.91 5.94 -10.20
N ILE A 161 4.96 4.77 -9.58
CA ILE A 161 4.91 3.52 -10.34
C ILE A 161 3.47 3.32 -10.86
N PRO A 162 3.29 3.02 -12.17
CA PRO A 162 1.97 2.75 -12.73
C PRO A 162 1.33 1.54 -12.06
N GLY A 163 0.01 1.54 -11.94
CA GLY A 163 -0.72 0.40 -11.37
C GLY A 163 -1.97 0.08 -12.17
N TRP A 164 -2.41 -1.17 -12.07
CA TRP A 164 -3.69 -1.61 -12.62
C TRP A 164 -4.85 -0.79 -12.06
N LYS A 165 -4.79 -0.51 -10.75
CA LYS A 165 -5.70 0.38 -10.06
C LYS A 165 -4.91 1.52 -9.43
N MET A 166 -5.32 2.76 -9.66
CA MET A 166 -4.66 3.93 -9.06
C MET A 166 -5.67 4.87 -8.42
N PHE A 167 -5.35 5.38 -7.24
CA PHE A 167 -6.07 6.48 -6.64
C PHE A 167 -5.47 7.81 -7.07
N PHE A 168 -6.32 8.76 -7.45
CA PHE A 168 -5.95 10.18 -7.57
C PHE A 168 -6.94 11.03 -6.77
N ALA A 169 -6.41 12.01 -6.02
CA ALA A 169 -7.23 13.04 -5.41
C ALA A 169 -7.90 13.89 -6.50
N SER A 170 -9.11 14.41 -6.21
CA SER A 170 -9.90 15.17 -7.18
C SER A 170 -9.24 16.47 -7.66
N ASP A 171 -8.33 17.02 -6.86
CA ASP A 171 -7.50 18.19 -7.18
C ASP A 171 -6.16 17.82 -7.84
N SER A 172 -5.89 16.54 -8.08
CA SER A 172 -4.67 16.09 -8.76
C SER A 172 -4.65 16.56 -10.21
N PRO A 173 -3.51 17.07 -10.73
CA PRO A 173 -3.37 17.40 -12.15
C PRO A 173 -3.55 16.20 -13.08
N HIS A 174 -3.50 14.98 -12.52
CA HIS A 174 -3.64 13.71 -13.24
C HIS A 174 -5.09 13.22 -13.32
N TYR A 175 -6.02 13.80 -12.55
CA TYR A 175 -7.39 13.29 -12.40
C TYR A 175 -8.17 13.24 -13.72
N GLN A 176 -8.09 14.32 -14.52
CA GLN A 176 -8.78 14.38 -15.81
C GLN A 176 -8.21 13.37 -16.81
N ARG A 177 -6.88 13.23 -16.86
CA ARG A 177 -6.24 12.25 -17.75
C ARG A 177 -6.55 10.82 -17.34
N ALA A 178 -6.54 10.53 -16.03
CA ALA A 178 -6.99 9.25 -15.48
C ALA A 178 -8.42 8.91 -15.93
N THR A 179 -9.32 9.90 -15.84
CA THR A 179 -10.74 9.75 -16.24
C THR A 179 -10.91 9.37 -17.71
N GLN A 180 -10.05 9.89 -18.60
CA GLN A 180 -10.11 9.58 -20.02
C GLN A 180 -9.63 8.17 -20.36
N LEU A 181 -8.67 7.64 -19.60
CA LEU A 181 -8.00 6.37 -19.88
C LEU A 181 -8.62 5.19 -19.11
N ALA A 182 -9.21 5.45 -17.94
CA ALA A 182 -9.76 4.42 -17.08
C ALA A 182 -10.97 3.72 -17.72
N THR A 183 -11.02 2.41 -17.56
CA THR A 183 -12.17 1.58 -17.94
C THR A 183 -13.25 1.56 -16.87
N ASN A 184 -12.89 1.86 -15.62
CA ASN A 184 -13.82 2.00 -14.50
C ASN A 184 -13.31 3.04 -13.49
N ILE A 185 -14.25 3.72 -12.82
CA ILE A 185 -13.97 4.79 -11.86
C ILE A 185 -14.87 4.60 -10.63
N ALA A 186 -14.25 4.49 -9.46
CA ALA A 186 -14.94 4.35 -8.18
C ALA A 186 -14.58 5.53 -7.23
N PRO A 187 -15.51 6.45 -6.94
CA PRO A 187 -15.26 7.55 -6.00
C PRO A 187 -14.95 7.04 -4.58
N VAL A 188 -13.99 7.68 -3.91
CA VAL A 188 -13.65 7.37 -2.51
C VAL A 188 -13.04 8.61 -1.85
N GLY A 189 -13.65 9.05 -0.74
CA GLY A 189 -13.17 10.20 0.04
C GLY A 189 -13.03 11.46 -0.82
N ASN A 190 -11.81 11.99 -0.89
CA ASN A 190 -11.43 13.21 -1.61
C ASN A 190 -11.04 12.98 -3.08
N GLY A 191 -11.22 11.77 -3.62
CA GLY A 191 -10.81 11.43 -4.98
C GLY A 191 -11.54 10.21 -5.54
N ALA A 192 -10.86 9.49 -6.42
CA ALA A 192 -11.39 8.27 -7.01
C ALA A 192 -10.29 7.24 -7.26
N ILE A 193 -10.68 5.97 -7.24
CA ILE A 193 -9.89 4.84 -7.73
C ILE A 193 -10.24 4.64 -9.20
N PHE A 194 -9.23 4.68 -10.04
CA PHE A 194 -9.28 4.45 -11.47
C PHE A 194 -8.77 3.05 -11.75
N THR A 195 -9.52 2.28 -12.53
CA THR A 195 -9.09 0.97 -13.04
C THR A 195 -8.73 1.11 -14.51
N PHE A 196 -7.56 0.63 -14.89
CA PHE A 196 -7.07 0.68 -16.26
C PHE A 196 -7.11 -0.73 -16.85
N GLY A 197 -8.24 -1.15 -17.41
CA GLY A 197 -8.37 -2.48 -18.02
C GLY A 197 -8.21 -3.61 -17.00
N THR A 198 -7.32 -4.56 -17.30
CA THR A 198 -7.08 -5.80 -16.53
C THR A 198 -5.62 -5.87 -16.05
N PRO A 199 -5.25 -6.82 -15.17
CA PRO A 199 -3.85 -7.04 -14.78
C PRO A 199 -2.86 -7.18 -15.94
N ASP A 200 -3.30 -7.67 -17.09
CA ASP A 200 -2.44 -7.90 -18.26
C ASP A 200 -2.52 -6.76 -19.30
N THR A 201 -3.54 -5.90 -19.24
CA THR A 201 -3.79 -4.86 -20.25
C THR A 201 -3.60 -3.43 -19.76
N TYR A 202 -3.54 -3.20 -18.45
CA TYR A 202 -3.29 -1.88 -17.87
C TYR A 202 -2.00 -1.21 -18.38
N PRO A 203 -0.88 -1.93 -18.63
CA PRO A 203 0.34 -1.30 -19.11
C PRO A 203 0.14 -0.54 -20.43
N THR A 204 -0.48 -1.19 -21.41
CA THR A 204 -0.74 -0.61 -22.74
C THR A 204 -1.75 0.55 -22.70
N ILE A 205 -2.66 0.55 -21.73
CA ILE A 205 -3.55 1.69 -21.51
C ILE A 205 -2.76 2.88 -20.97
N LEU A 206 -1.86 2.64 -20.01
CA LEU A 206 -1.06 3.69 -19.38
C LEU A 206 0.06 4.23 -20.29
N GLU A 207 0.53 3.48 -21.30
CA GLU A 207 1.41 4.00 -22.36
C GLU A 207 0.80 5.19 -23.13
N GLN A 208 -0.52 5.32 -23.11
CA GLN A 208 -1.20 6.43 -23.77
C GLN A 208 -1.19 7.70 -22.92
N TRP A 209 -0.74 7.66 -21.67
CA TRP A 209 -0.84 8.79 -20.75
C TRP A 209 -0.22 10.07 -21.29
#